data_AF-A0A6C0CKV7-F1
#
_entry.id   AF-A0A6C0CKV7-F1
#
_cell.length_a   1.000
_cell.length_b   1.000
_cell.length_c   1.000
_cell.angle_alpha   90.00
_cell.angle_beta   90.00
_cell.angle_gamma   90.00
#
_symmetry.space_group_name_H-M   'P 1'
#
loop_
_entity.id
_entity.type
_entity.pdbx_description
1 polymer ?
#
loop_
_entity_poly.entity_id
_entity_poly.type
_entity_poly.pdbx_seq_one_letter_code
_entity_poly.pdbx_strand_id
1 'polypeptide(L)'
;MNLNHHNQSHLLKRLPELKLPYDNIHKKVFSDLYVIIPKGKKHIVWFTYFQDKRVCIFIEVVLGGQKQIKEMFIVPQSFEKKLVLGTLFFGTVFNIDNKKYFSIENIHYYKGKNIENNNEEYKLLLVKNILANELKSCFLTNKGICMAMPIIESNFENCIEISKILPYSIYSIQNRNLHSKNSNYSSTLFKQFDNELKERIFLVKPQIQNDLYDLYYYVNNTLEIFDIAYIPDFKTSTLMNNIFRTIKENINLDALEESDDEEEFENINEDKFVNLNKCVKMECIFNKKFNKYVPIKIAENGKVCNNRDLK
;
A
#
# COMPACT_ATOMS: atom_id res chain seq x y z
N MET A 1 -2.43 -13.38 -34.03
CA MET A 1 -1.75 -14.68 -34.17
C MET A 1 -2.11 -15.46 -32.92
N ASN A 2 -2.81 -16.59 -33.05
CA ASN A 2 -3.32 -17.35 -31.90
C ASN A 2 -2.35 -18.49 -31.56
N LEU A 3 -2.03 -18.63 -30.27
CA LEU A 3 -1.19 -19.71 -29.76
C LEU A 3 -2.09 -20.86 -29.30
N ASN A 4 -2.16 -21.94 -30.08
CA ASN A 4 -2.82 -23.18 -29.66
C ASN A 4 -1.96 -23.95 -28.64
N HIS A 5 -2.54 -24.94 -27.95
CA HIS A 5 -1.83 -25.72 -26.91
C HIS A 5 -0.55 -26.40 -27.42
N HIS A 6 -0.56 -26.92 -28.65
CA HIS A 6 0.61 -27.58 -29.23
C HIS A 6 1.77 -26.58 -29.41
N ASN A 7 1.50 -25.41 -30.00
CA ASN A 7 2.49 -24.36 -30.20
C ASN A 7 3.03 -23.82 -28.86
N GLN A 8 2.16 -23.67 -27.85
CA GLN A 8 2.59 -23.27 -26.51
C GLN A 8 3.60 -24.28 -25.93
N SER A 9 3.32 -25.58 -26.00
CA SER A 9 4.25 -26.59 -25.47
C SER A 9 5.61 -26.59 -26.19
N HIS A 10 5.63 -26.40 -27.51
CA HIS A 10 6.89 -26.26 -28.27
C HIS A 10 7.67 -25.00 -27.90
N LEU A 11 7.00 -23.87 -27.68
CA LEU A 11 7.64 -22.63 -27.22
C LEU A 11 8.23 -22.79 -25.81
N LEU A 12 7.51 -23.45 -24.91
CA LEU A 12 7.96 -23.67 -23.54
C LEU A 12 9.21 -24.54 -23.46
N LYS A 13 9.35 -25.54 -24.33
CA LYS A 13 10.59 -26.34 -24.43
C LYS A 13 11.83 -25.52 -24.80
N ARG A 14 11.63 -24.37 -25.46
CA ARG A 14 12.69 -23.44 -25.87
C ARG A 14 12.95 -22.34 -24.85
N LEU A 15 12.04 -22.16 -23.88
CA LEU A 15 12.20 -21.16 -22.84
C LEU A 15 13.36 -21.58 -21.92
N PRO A 16 14.40 -20.76 -21.74
CA PRO A 16 15.48 -21.09 -20.82
C PRO A 16 14.98 -21.26 -19.39
N GLU A 17 15.75 -21.97 -18.56
CA GLU A 17 15.50 -21.96 -17.13
C GLU A 17 15.74 -20.58 -16.55
N LEU A 18 14.82 -20.13 -15.70
CA LEU A 18 14.84 -18.81 -15.07
C LEU A 18 14.79 -18.94 -13.55
N LYS A 19 15.65 -18.20 -12.86
CA LYS A 19 15.58 -18.00 -11.41
C LYS A 19 14.63 -16.86 -11.11
N LEU A 20 13.33 -17.18 -11.05
CA LEU A 20 12.32 -16.18 -10.73
C LEU A 20 12.59 -15.62 -9.32
N PRO A 21 12.50 -14.29 -9.15
CA PRO A 21 12.71 -13.68 -7.86
C PRO A 21 11.66 -14.17 -6.87
N TYR A 22 12.12 -14.54 -5.68
CA TYR A 22 11.24 -14.82 -4.54
C TYR A 22 11.16 -13.55 -3.68
N ASP A 23 9.93 -13.16 -3.36
CA ASP A 23 9.64 -12.09 -2.42
C ASP A 23 9.52 -12.67 -1.01
N ASN A 24 10.44 -12.30 -0.14
CA ASN A 24 10.27 -12.55 1.29
C ASN A 24 9.56 -11.35 1.91
N ILE A 25 8.41 -11.62 2.54
CA ILE A 25 7.63 -10.57 3.21
C ILE A 25 8.29 -10.28 4.55
N HIS A 26 8.85 -9.07 4.70
CA HIS A 26 9.51 -8.62 5.91
C HIS A 26 9.04 -7.22 6.33
N LYS A 27 9.32 -6.85 7.59
CA LYS A 27 9.26 -5.45 8.04
C LYS A 27 10.33 -4.63 7.30
N LYS A 28 10.15 -3.30 7.24
CA LYS A 28 11.06 -2.34 6.60
C LYS A 28 12.54 -2.69 6.88
N VAL A 29 13.34 -2.84 5.83
CA VAL A 29 14.79 -3.09 5.90
C VAL A 29 15.51 -1.94 5.21
N PHE A 30 16.67 -1.53 5.73
CA PHE A 30 17.51 -0.55 5.05
C PHE A 30 18.04 -1.14 3.73
N SER A 31 17.98 -0.37 2.64
CA SER A 31 18.45 -0.79 1.31
C SER A 31 18.77 0.43 0.44
N ASP A 32 19.56 0.22 -0.60
CA ASP A 32 20.00 1.30 -1.50
C ASP A 32 18.83 1.87 -2.33
N LEU A 33 17.88 1.00 -2.69
CA LEU A 33 16.76 1.30 -3.58
C LEU A 33 15.46 0.71 -3.04
N TYR A 34 14.37 1.43 -3.29
CA TYR A 34 13.01 1.03 -3.00
C TYR A 34 12.19 1.05 -4.29
N VAL A 35 11.66 -0.10 -4.68
CA VAL A 35 10.95 -0.31 -5.95
C VAL A 35 9.47 -0.53 -5.68
N ILE A 36 8.60 0.29 -6.27
CA ILE A 36 7.15 0.15 -6.12
C ILE A 36 6.65 -0.95 -7.06
N ILE A 37 6.06 -2.00 -6.48
CA ILE A 37 5.51 -3.15 -7.20
C ILE A 37 3.99 -3.01 -7.29
N PRO A 38 3.41 -2.87 -8.50
CA PRO A 38 1.96 -2.75 -8.66
C PRO A 38 1.24 -4.06 -8.32
N LYS A 39 -0.03 -3.96 -7.95
CA LYS A 39 -0.91 -5.14 -7.80
C LYS A 39 -1.34 -5.62 -9.17
N GLY A 40 -0.96 -6.85 -9.51
CA GLY A 40 -1.23 -7.42 -10.81
C GLY A 40 -0.73 -8.85 -10.97
N LYS A 41 -0.71 -9.32 -12.21
CA LYS A 41 -0.31 -10.69 -12.58
C LYS A 41 1.15 -10.73 -13.01
N LYS A 42 1.94 -11.64 -12.44
CA LYS A 42 3.35 -11.82 -12.81
C LYS A 42 3.47 -12.46 -14.18
N HIS A 43 4.36 -11.91 -15.00
CA HIS A 43 4.60 -12.37 -16.35
C HIS A 43 6.10 -12.46 -16.66
N ILE A 44 6.45 -13.46 -17.47
CA ILE A 44 7.68 -13.46 -18.25
C ILE A 44 7.33 -12.88 -19.63
N VAL A 45 8.12 -11.91 -20.09
CA VAL A 45 7.97 -11.31 -21.41
C VAL A 45 9.16 -11.72 -22.28
N TRP A 46 8.88 -12.46 -23.34
CA TRP A 46 9.88 -13.07 -24.19
C TRP A 46 9.83 -12.51 -25.61
N PHE A 47 10.92 -11.88 -26.02
CA PHE A 47 11.14 -11.51 -27.42
C PHE A 47 11.86 -12.67 -28.12
N THR A 48 11.20 -13.26 -29.12
CA THR A 48 11.68 -14.46 -29.81
C THR A 48 11.13 -14.59 -31.23
N TYR A 49 11.57 -15.63 -31.93
CA TYR A 49 10.98 -16.08 -33.18
C TYR A 49 9.92 -17.17 -32.95
N PHE A 50 8.76 -16.99 -33.57
CA PHE A 50 7.70 -17.98 -33.66
C PHE A 50 7.17 -18.03 -35.09
N GLN A 51 7.28 -19.20 -35.75
CA GLN A 51 6.92 -19.40 -37.16
C GLN A 51 7.53 -18.31 -38.06
N ASP A 52 8.85 -18.12 -37.94
CA ASP A 52 9.66 -17.12 -38.66
C ASP A 52 9.26 -15.65 -38.47
N LYS A 53 8.33 -15.38 -37.55
CA LYS A 53 7.92 -14.03 -37.19
C LYS A 53 8.56 -13.59 -35.88
N ARG A 54 8.95 -12.33 -35.85
CA ARG A 54 9.43 -11.63 -34.65
C ARG A 54 8.24 -11.36 -33.75
N VAL A 55 8.22 -11.93 -32.55
CA VAL A 55 7.09 -11.83 -31.64
C VAL A 55 7.53 -11.45 -30.23
N CYS A 56 6.62 -10.80 -29.51
CA CYS A 56 6.69 -10.57 -28.07
C CYS A 56 5.62 -11.43 -27.41
N ILE A 57 6.05 -12.39 -26.59
CA ILE A 57 5.19 -13.36 -25.93
C ILE A 57 5.11 -13.03 -24.45
N PHE A 58 3.90 -12.88 -23.92
CA PHE A 58 3.63 -12.76 -22.49
C PHE A 58 3.24 -14.13 -21.96
N ILE A 59 3.87 -14.55 -20.87
CA ILE A 59 3.66 -15.83 -20.20
C ILE A 59 3.27 -15.53 -18.75
N GLU A 60 2.01 -15.72 -18.39
CA GLU A 60 1.52 -15.54 -17.02
C GLU A 60 2.04 -16.68 -16.14
N VAL A 61 2.66 -16.31 -15.01
CA VAL A 61 3.25 -17.26 -14.06
C VAL A 61 2.67 -17.06 -12.66
N VAL A 62 2.44 -18.16 -11.96
CA VAL A 62 2.07 -18.16 -10.54
C VAL A 62 3.32 -18.36 -9.68
N LEU A 63 3.53 -17.47 -8.71
CA LEU A 63 4.58 -17.61 -7.70
C LEU A 63 4.04 -18.44 -6.52
N GLY A 64 4.84 -19.37 -5.97
CA GLY A 64 4.49 -20.11 -4.74
C GLY A 64 4.18 -21.61 -4.86
N GLY A 65 4.59 -22.28 -5.96
CA GLY A 65 4.48 -23.73 -6.17
C GLY A 65 5.25 -24.16 -7.42
N GLN A 66 5.17 -25.44 -7.85
CA GLN A 66 5.70 -25.87 -9.16
C GLN A 66 5.29 -24.85 -10.22
N LYS A 67 6.23 -24.37 -11.05
CA LYS A 67 6.01 -23.29 -12.03
C LYS A 67 4.78 -23.59 -12.90
N GLN A 68 3.63 -23.02 -12.52
CA GLN A 68 2.39 -23.19 -13.26
C GLN A 68 2.21 -21.99 -14.17
N ILE A 69 2.30 -22.27 -15.46
CA ILE A 69 2.02 -21.31 -16.53
C ILE A 69 0.51 -21.29 -16.73
N LYS A 70 -0.10 -20.13 -16.49
CA LYS A 70 -1.56 -19.96 -16.61
C LYS A 70 -2.00 -19.63 -18.01
N GLU A 71 -1.31 -18.69 -18.64
CA GLU A 71 -1.70 -18.14 -19.93
C GLU A 71 -0.47 -17.75 -20.74
N MET A 72 -0.56 -17.89 -22.07
CA MET A 72 0.46 -17.45 -22.99
C MET A 72 -0.18 -16.77 -24.20
N PHE A 73 0.23 -15.53 -24.50
CA PHE A 73 -0.32 -14.75 -25.60
C PHE A 73 0.72 -13.84 -26.25
N ILE A 74 0.51 -13.52 -27.53
CA ILE A 74 1.37 -12.62 -28.31
C ILE A 74 0.83 -11.20 -28.23
N VAL A 75 1.69 -10.24 -27.91
CA VAL A 75 1.35 -8.82 -27.83
C VAL A 75 2.05 -8.04 -28.94
N PRO A 76 1.34 -7.20 -29.70
CA PRO A 76 1.98 -6.32 -30.68
C PRO A 76 2.85 -5.27 -29.98
N GLN A 77 4.14 -5.22 -30.33
CA GLN A 77 5.14 -4.32 -29.76
C GLN A 77 6.05 -3.74 -30.85
N SER A 78 6.56 -2.53 -30.64
CA SER A 78 7.51 -1.88 -31.55
C SER A 78 8.90 -1.97 -30.94
N PHE A 79 9.77 -2.75 -31.56
CA PHE A 79 11.10 -3.05 -31.04
C PHE A 79 12.15 -3.29 -32.12
N GLU A 80 13.42 -3.15 -31.74
CA GLU A 80 14.59 -3.42 -32.58
C GLU A 80 14.74 -4.92 -32.84
N LYS A 81 15.13 -5.27 -34.08
CA LYS A 81 15.11 -6.64 -34.60
C LYS A 81 15.98 -7.60 -33.79
N LYS A 82 17.03 -7.16 -33.10
CA LYS A 82 17.92 -8.04 -32.33
C LYS A 82 17.33 -8.44 -30.97
N LEU A 83 16.30 -7.76 -30.45
CA LEU A 83 15.68 -8.17 -29.18
C LEU A 83 15.13 -9.60 -29.23
N VAL A 84 14.68 -10.06 -30.41
CA VAL A 84 14.16 -11.43 -30.61
C VAL A 84 15.22 -12.53 -30.63
N LEU A 85 16.50 -12.19 -30.47
CA LEU A 85 17.57 -13.18 -30.27
C LEU A 85 17.51 -13.84 -28.88
N GLY A 86 16.46 -13.58 -28.09
CA GLY A 86 16.25 -14.15 -26.76
C GLY A 86 16.42 -13.10 -25.67
N THR A 87 15.52 -12.11 -25.63
CA THR A 87 15.45 -11.15 -24.52
C THR A 87 14.26 -11.50 -23.63
N LEU A 88 14.49 -11.60 -22.32
CA LEU A 88 13.53 -12.07 -21.32
C LEU A 88 13.43 -11.09 -20.16
N PHE A 89 12.28 -10.45 -20.04
CA PHE A 89 11.93 -9.64 -18.87
C PHE A 89 11.04 -10.43 -17.91
N PHE A 90 11.09 -10.04 -16.65
CA PHE A 90 10.16 -10.46 -15.62
C PHE A 90 9.51 -9.23 -14.99
N GLY A 91 8.23 -9.32 -14.65
CA GLY A 91 7.53 -8.18 -14.08
C GLY A 91 6.05 -8.40 -13.86
N THR A 92 5.32 -7.31 -13.66
CA THR A 92 3.89 -7.34 -13.35
C THR A 92 3.08 -6.65 -14.44
N VAL A 93 2.05 -7.35 -14.94
CA VAL A 93 0.98 -6.75 -15.75
C VAL A 93 -0.12 -6.25 -14.83
N PHE A 94 -0.48 -4.97 -14.97
CA PHE A 94 -1.50 -4.29 -14.19
C PHE A 94 -2.30 -3.32 -15.07
N ASN A 95 -3.38 -2.74 -14.54
CA ASN A 95 -4.28 -1.88 -15.30
C ASN A 95 -4.33 -0.46 -14.72
N ILE A 96 -4.38 0.53 -15.60
CA ILE A 96 -4.77 1.91 -15.30
C ILE A 96 -5.85 2.27 -16.32
N ASP A 97 -7.04 2.70 -15.88
CA ASP A 97 -8.16 3.10 -16.75
C ASP A 97 -8.42 2.12 -17.91
N ASN A 98 -8.54 0.83 -17.60
CA ASN A 98 -8.73 -0.28 -18.56
C ASN A 98 -7.60 -0.48 -19.59
N LYS A 99 -6.49 0.25 -19.51
CA LYS A 99 -5.28 0.02 -20.30
C LYS A 99 -4.29 -0.85 -19.53
N LYS A 100 -3.65 -1.78 -20.23
CA LYS A 100 -2.68 -2.72 -19.65
C LYS A 100 -1.27 -2.14 -19.68
N TYR A 101 -0.61 -2.17 -18.54
CA TYR A 101 0.79 -1.78 -18.39
C TYR A 101 1.61 -2.97 -17.90
N PHE A 102 2.89 -2.99 -18.24
CA PHE A 102 3.86 -3.95 -17.74
C PHE A 102 5.01 -3.20 -17.05
N SER A 103 5.13 -3.40 -15.75
CA SER A 103 6.26 -2.92 -14.96
C SER A 103 7.40 -3.92 -15.06
N ILE A 104 8.52 -3.52 -15.67
CA ILE A 104 9.71 -4.37 -15.86
C ILE A 104 10.50 -4.41 -14.56
N GLU A 105 10.36 -5.50 -13.81
CA GLU A 105 11.00 -5.66 -12.51
C GLU A 105 12.38 -6.30 -12.59
N ASN A 106 12.64 -7.14 -13.60
CA ASN A 106 13.93 -7.79 -13.80
C ASN A 106 14.17 -8.15 -15.27
N ILE A 107 15.43 -8.44 -15.61
CA ILE A 107 15.84 -8.97 -16.90
C ILE A 107 16.76 -10.19 -16.68
N HIS A 108 16.40 -11.31 -17.31
CA HIS A 108 17.13 -12.57 -17.16
C HIS A 108 18.07 -12.83 -18.34
N TYR A 109 17.60 -12.55 -19.54
CA TYR A 109 18.37 -12.71 -20.77
C TYR A 109 18.27 -11.45 -21.62
N TYR A 110 19.38 -11.10 -22.27
CA TYR A 110 19.42 -10.03 -23.26
C TYR A 110 20.11 -10.54 -24.53
N LYS A 111 19.34 -10.58 -25.64
CA LYS A 111 19.82 -11.05 -26.95
C LYS A 111 20.54 -12.41 -26.89
N GLY A 112 19.98 -13.35 -26.12
CA GLY A 112 20.48 -14.72 -25.98
C GLY A 112 21.54 -14.92 -24.90
N LYS A 113 22.06 -13.85 -24.28
CA LYS A 113 23.02 -13.94 -23.16
C LYS A 113 22.28 -13.99 -21.82
N ASN A 114 22.58 -14.98 -20.99
CA ASN A 114 22.13 -14.99 -19.59
C ASN A 114 22.88 -13.88 -18.82
N ILE A 115 22.13 -13.02 -18.15
CA ILE A 115 22.64 -11.90 -17.34
C ILE A 115 22.12 -11.95 -15.89
N GLU A 116 21.60 -13.09 -15.44
CA GLU A 116 21.04 -13.24 -14.10
C GLU A 116 22.08 -12.97 -13.01
N ASN A 117 23.36 -13.27 -13.27
CA ASN A 117 24.48 -13.07 -12.34
C ASN A 117 25.04 -11.64 -12.32
N ASN A 118 24.54 -10.74 -13.18
CA ASN A 118 24.91 -9.31 -13.12
C ASN A 118 24.24 -8.63 -11.91
N ASN A 119 24.86 -7.56 -11.44
CA ASN A 119 24.31 -6.77 -10.32
C ASN A 119 23.06 -5.98 -10.76
N GLU A 120 22.31 -5.52 -9.76
CA GLU A 120 21.06 -4.77 -9.94
C GLU A 120 21.28 -3.49 -10.76
N GLU A 121 22.35 -2.73 -10.46
CA GLU A 121 22.71 -1.52 -11.19
C GLU A 121 22.87 -1.76 -12.69
N TYR A 122 23.64 -2.77 -13.09
CA TYR A 122 23.84 -3.14 -14.48
C TYR A 122 22.50 -3.47 -15.17
N LYS A 123 21.65 -4.24 -14.49
CA LYS A 123 20.34 -4.65 -15.02
C LYS A 123 19.42 -3.46 -15.21
N LEU A 124 19.34 -2.54 -14.24
CA LEU A 124 18.53 -1.33 -14.33
C LEU A 124 19.01 -0.40 -15.45
N LEU A 125 20.32 -0.18 -15.57
CA LEU A 125 20.90 0.61 -16.66
C LEU A 125 20.64 -0.03 -18.04
N LEU A 126 20.72 -1.36 -18.13
CA LEU A 126 20.41 -2.09 -19.35
C LEU A 126 18.93 -1.95 -19.72
N VAL A 127 18.00 -2.12 -18.78
CA VAL A 127 16.56 -1.92 -19.03
C VAL A 127 16.27 -0.48 -19.48
N LYS A 128 16.88 0.51 -18.82
CA LYS A 128 16.78 1.93 -19.22
C LYS A 128 17.23 2.15 -20.66
N ASN A 129 18.38 1.58 -21.05
CA ASN A 129 18.91 1.67 -22.41
C ASN A 129 17.97 0.99 -23.43
N ILE A 130 17.46 -0.21 -23.12
CA ILE A 130 16.51 -0.92 -23.99
C ILE A 130 15.25 -0.08 -24.22
N LEU A 131 14.67 0.51 -23.17
CA LEU A 131 13.47 1.34 -23.30
C LEU A 131 13.71 2.65 -24.05
N ALA A 132 14.92 3.20 -23.97
CA ALA A 132 15.28 4.43 -24.69
C ALA A 132 15.51 4.18 -26.19
N ASN A 133 16.17 3.07 -26.54
CA ASN A 133 16.75 2.90 -27.87
C ASN A 133 16.21 1.70 -28.67
N GLU A 134 15.65 0.69 -28.01
CA GLU A 134 15.33 -0.60 -28.63
C GLU A 134 13.87 -1.03 -28.50
N LEU A 135 13.14 -0.56 -27.50
CA LEU A 135 11.75 -0.92 -27.23
C LEU A 135 10.92 0.34 -26.97
N LYS A 136 9.95 0.62 -27.85
CA LYS A 136 9.12 1.81 -27.71
C LYS A 136 8.02 1.59 -26.66
N SER A 137 8.07 2.32 -25.56
CA SER A 137 7.03 2.37 -24.52
C SER A 137 5.75 3.04 -25.03
N CYS A 138 4.90 2.30 -25.76
CA CYS A 138 3.64 2.82 -26.27
C CYS A 138 2.58 1.74 -26.50
N PHE A 139 1.33 2.15 -26.66
CA PHE A 139 0.24 1.29 -27.11
C PHE A 139 0.18 1.28 -28.64
N LEU A 140 0.64 0.20 -29.28
CA LEU A 140 0.52 0.08 -30.74
C LEU A 140 -0.91 -0.16 -31.23
N THR A 141 -1.73 -0.79 -30.39
CA THR A 141 -3.14 -1.12 -30.68
C THR A 141 -3.93 -1.11 -29.38
N ASN A 142 -5.27 -1.22 -29.46
CA ASN A 142 -6.13 -1.36 -28.28
C ASN A 142 -5.85 -2.64 -27.47
N LYS A 143 -5.10 -3.61 -28.03
CA LYS A 143 -4.66 -4.84 -27.36
C LYS A 143 -3.17 -4.80 -26.96
N GLY A 144 -2.51 -3.65 -27.15
CA GLY A 144 -1.12 -3.44 -26.75
C GLY A 144 -0.95 -3.35 -25.24
N ILE A 145 0.27 -3.58 -24.78
CA ILE A 145 0.65 -3.40 -23.38
C ILE A 145 1.82 -2.43 -23.35
N CYS A 146 1.71 -1.31 -22.63
CA CYS A 146 2.82 -0.37 -22.51
C CYS A 146 3.82 -0.92 -21.48
N MET A 147 5.10 -1.04 -21.85
CA MET A 147 6.16 -1.49 -20.95
C MET A 147 6.97 -0.31 -20.44
N ALA A 148 7.26 -0.29 -19.15
CA ALA A 148 8.06 0.75 -18.50
C ALA A 148 8.84 0.18 -17.31
N MET A 149 9.84 0.92 -16.84
CA MET A 149 10.45 0.64 -15.54
C MET A 149 9.45 0.93 -14.41
N PRO A 150 9.56 0.23 -13.27
CA PRO A 150 8.86 0.60 -12.04
C PRO A 150 9.33 1.98 -11.57
N ILE A 151 8.57 2.55 -10.64
CA ILE A 151 9.00 3.71 -9.86
C ILE A 151 10.03 3.22 -8.84
N ILE A 152 11.18 3.89 -8.80
CA ILE A 152 12.33 3.55 -7.95
C ILE A 152 12.74 4.82 -7.21
N GLU A 153 12.84 4.73 -5.90
CA GLU A 153 13.31 5.82 -5.03
C GLU A 153 14.48 5.35 -4.16
N SER A 154 15.29 6.29 -3.68
CA SER A 154 16.33 6.04 -2.67
C SER A 154 15.80 6.16 -1.23
N ASN A 155 14.57 6.64 -1.04
CA ASN A 155 13.94 6.82 0.26
C ASN A 155 12.57 6.11 0.31
N PHE A 156 12.40 5.25 1.33
CA PHE A 156 11.16 4.51 1.54
C PHE A 156 9.94 5.42 1.80
N GLU A 157 10.10 6.53 2.52
CA GLU A 157 9.00 7.46 2.80
C GLU A 157 8.51 8.15 1.52
N ASN A 158 9.43 8.49 0.60
CA ASN A 158 9.05 9.00 -0.72
C ASN A 158 8.21 7.96 -1.48
N CYS A 159 8.58 6.68 -1.42
CA CYS A 159 7.75 5.63 -2.00
C CYS A 159 6.34 5.63 -1.39
N ILE A 160 6.18 5.82 -0.08
CA ILE A 160 4.87 5.88 0.57
C ILE A 160 4.06 7.08 0.06
N GLU A 161 4.65 8.27 -0.01
CA GLU A 161 3.93 9.46 -0.48
C GLU A 161 3.53 9.34 -1.96
N ILE A 162 4.44 8.89 -2.83
CA ILE A 162 4.13 8.61 -4.24
C ILE A 162 3.02 7.54 -4.31
N SER A 163 3.11 6.50 -3.49
CA SER A 163 2.14 5.41 -3.46
C SER A 163 0.70 5.87 -3.19
N LYS A 164 0.51 6.98 -2.46
CA LYS A 164 -0.83 7.53 -2.17
C LYS A 164 -1.48 8.20 -3.39
N ILE A 165 -0.69 8.69 -4.34
CA ILE A 165 -1.18 9.47 -5.50
C ILE A 165 -1.21 8.67 -6.82
N LEU A 166 -0.71 7.44 -6.83
CA LEU A 166 -0.67 6.63 -8.04
C LEU A 166 -2.06 6.19 -8.51
N PRO A 167 -2.32 6.17 -9.83
CA PRO A 167 -3.63 5.79 -10.38
C PRO A 167 -3.84 4.27 -10.44
N TYR A 168 -3.09 3.50 -9.64
CA TYR A 168 -3.19 2.04 -9.57
C TYR A 168 -2.86 1.54 -8.16
N SER A 169 -3.45 0.40 -7.78
CA SER A 169 -3.15 -0.25 -6.50
C SER A 169 -1.75 -0.85 -6.48
N ILE A 170 -1.09 -0.73 -5.34
CA ILE A 170 0.26 -1.22 -5.11
C ILE A 170 0.20 -2.50 -4.30
N TYR A 171 1.07 -3.45 -4.63
CA TYR A 171 1.18 -4.71 -3.91
C TYR A 171 2.23 -4.64 -2.81
N SER A 172 3.42 -4.14 -3.13
CA SER A 172 4.52 -4.02 -2.19
C SER A 172 5.50 -2.92 -2.59
N ILE A 173 6.30 -2.50 -1.63
CA ILE A 173 7.54 -1.77 -1.86
C ILE A 173 8.67 -2.76 -1.62
N GLN A 174 9.47 -3.01 -2.65
CA GLN A 174 10.55 -3.98 -2.65
C GLN A 174 11.88 -3.30 -2.39
N ASN A 175 12.64 -3.83 -1.46
CA ASN A 175 13.94 -3.32 -1.06
C ASN A 175 15.03 -4.00 -1.91
N ARG A 176 15.88 -3.20 -2.57
CA ARG A 176 16.94 -3.70 -3.46
C ARG A 176 18.28 -3.02 -3.16
N ASN A 177 19.37 -3.77 -3.33
CA ASN A 177 20.73 -3.26 -3.18
C ASN A 177 21.41 -3.22 -4.56
N LEU A 178 22.05 -2.10 -4.90
CA LEU A 178 22.61 -1.80 -6.23
C LEU A 178 23.66 -2.83 -6.65
N HIS A 179 24.52 -3.22 -5.72
CA HIS A 179 25.65 -4.11 -5.97
C HIS A 179 25.32 -5.60 -5.73
N SER A 180 24.10 -5.90 -5.28
CA SER A 180 23.67 -7.28 -5.10
C SER A 180 23.53 -7.99 -6.45
N LYS A 181 24.00 -9.23 -6.51
CA LYS A 181 23.74 -10.18 -7.60
C LYS A 181 22.57 -11.12 -7.28
N ASN A 182 22.04 -11.06 -6.06
CA ASN A 182 20.95 -11.91 -5.62
C ASN A 182 19.62 -11.41 -6.17
N SER A 183 18.78 -12.34 -6.62
CA SER A 183 17.41 -12.10 -7.09
C SER A 183 16.36 -12.26 -5.99
N ASN A 184 16.77 -12.54 -4.75
CA ASN A 184 15.87 -12.58 -3.61
C ASN A 184 15.73 -11.17 -3.04
N TYR A 185 14.50 -10.69 -2.97
CA TYR A 185 14.22 -9.34 -2.52
C TYR A 185 13.32 -9.37 -1.29
N SER A 186 13.60 -8.47 -0.35
CA SER A 186 12.74 -8.25 0.80
C SER A 186 11.65 -7.28 0.39
N SER A 187 10.39 -7.64 0.59
CA SER A 187 9.25 -6.80 0.22
C SER A 187 8.44 -6.42 1.46
N THR A 188 8.10 -5.15 1.57
CA THR A 188 7.11 -4.67 2.53
C THR A 188 5.77 -4.56 1.81
N LEU A 189 4.79 -5.37 2.22
CA LEU A 189 3.45 -5.32 1.63
C LEU A 189 2.88 -3.92 1.79
N PHE A 190 2.50 -3.33 0.67
CA PHE A 190 1.79 -2.07 0.66
C PHE A 190 0.33 -2.42 0.93
N LYS A 191 -0.01 -2.51 2.22
CA LYS A 191 -1.39 -2.23 2.59
C LYS A 191 -1.54 -0.78 2.18
N GLN A 192 -2.40 -0.50 1.18
CA GLN A 192 -2.99 0.82 1.14
C GLN A 192 -3.39 1.06 2.58
N PHE A 193 -2.81 2.09 3.19
CA PHE A 193 -3.47 2.70 4.34
C PHE A 193 -4.77 3.14 3.71
N ASP A 194 -5.74 2.23 3.74
CA ASP A 194 -7.05 2.52 3.24
C ASP A 194 -7.37 3.82 3.96
N ASN A 195 -7.73 4.83 3.17
CA ASN A 195 -8.52 5.94 3.64
C ASN A 195 -9.90 5.45 4.17
N GLU A 196 -9.99 4.20 4.68
CA GLU A 196 -10.98 3.63 5.56
C GLU A 196 -10.56 3.75 7.03
N LEU A 197 -9.72 4.72 7.40
CA LEU A 197 -10.03 5.45 8.62
C LEU A 197 -11.24 6.34 8.28
N LYS A 198 -12.42 5.72 8.06
CA LYS A 198 -13.66 6.46 7.96
C LYS A 198 -13.83 7.14 9.30
N GLU A 199 -13.54 8.43 9.33
CA GLU A 199 -13.89 9.29 10.44
C GLU A 199 -15.40 9.19 10.61
N ARG A 200 -15.81 8.79 11.81
CA ARG A 200 -17.21 8.70 12.19
C ARG A 200 -17.46 9.74 13.25
N ILE A 201 -18.56 10.45 13.11
CA ILE A 201 -18.95 11.44 14.08
C ILE A 201 -19.81 10.76 15.13
N PHE A 202 -19.33 10.74 16.38
CA PHE A 202 -20.11 10.30 17.53
C PHE A 202 -20.50 11.50 18.39
N LEU A 203 -21.58 11.37 19.15
CA LEU A 203 -21.84 12.27 20.28
C LEU A 203 -21.11 11.73 21.50
N VAL A 204 -20.29 12.55 22.14
CA VAL A 204 -19.41 12.11 23.22
C VAL A 204 -19.79 12.81 24.52
N LYS A 205 -19.89 12.03 25.59
CA LYS A 205 -20.12 12.52 26.97
C LYS A 205 -19.09 11.95 27.94
N PRO A 206 -18.64 12.71 28.94
CA PRO A 206 -17.70 12.21 29.95
C PRO A 206 -18.43 11.40 31.03
N GLN A 207 -17.74 10.43 31.62
CA GLN A 207 -18.15 9.81 32.89
C GLN A 207 -17.47 10.50 34.07
N ILE A 208 -17.72 10.08 35.32
CA ILE A 208 -17.02 10.63 36.49
C ILE A 208 -15.53 10.24 36.46
N GLN A 209 -15.23 8.98 36.13
CA GLN A 209 -13.86 8.46 36.06
C GLN A 209 -13.06 9.06 34.89
N ASN A 210 -11.81 9.45 35.15
CA ASN A 210 -10.89 9.99 34.15
C ASN A 210 -10.71 9.05 32.95
N ASP A 211 -10.51 9.64 31.77
CA ASP A 211 -10.34 8.95 30.49
C ASP A 211 -11.47 8.00 30.04
N LEU A 212 -12.62 8.03 30.72
CA LEU A 212 -13.83 7.34 30.28
C LEU A 212 -14.83 8.30 29.64
N TYR A 213 -15.14 8.04 28.37
CA TYR A 213 -16.05 8.84 27.55
C TYR A 213 -16.98 7.92 26.77
N ASP A 214 -18.28 8.12 26.92
CA ASP A 214 -19.30 7.34 26.22
C ASP A 214 -19.53 7.89 24.82
N LEU A 215 -19.50 6.99 23.83
CA LEU A 215 -19.82 7.29 22.45
C LEU A 215 -21.29 6.96 22.19
N TYR A 216 -22.03 7.93 21.68
CA TYR A 216 -23.44 7.79 21.32
C TYR A 216 -23.64 7.88 19.81
N TYR A 217 -24.64 7.15 19.33
CA TYR A 217 -25.03 7.09 17.93
C TYR A 217 -26.56 7.02 17.78
N TYR A 218 -27.06 7.22 16.56
CA TYR A 218 -28.50 7.15 16.30
C TYR A 218 -28.94 5.77 15.80
N VAL A 219 -29.90 5.18 16.51
CA VAL A 219 -30.67 4.00 16.11
C VAL A 219 -32.11 4.44 15.91
N ASN A 220 -32.65 4.38 14.69
CA ASN A 220 -34.06 4.74 14.43
C ASN A 220 -34.49 6.11 15.04
N ASN A 221 -33.63 7.12 14.97
CA ASN A 221 -33.78 8.46 15.59
C ASN A 221 -33.75 8.52 17.13
N THR A 222 -33.54 7.40 17.84
CA THR A 222 -33.19 7.40 19.27
C THR A 222 -31.68 7.38 19.46
N LEU A 223 -31.20 8.11 20.46
CA LEU A 223 -29.77 8.18 20.79
C LEU A 223 -29.44 7.04 21.76
N GLU A 224 -28.53 6.15 21.35
CA GLU A 224 -28.11 4.99 22.16
C GLU A 224 -26.60 5.02 22.38
N ILE A 225 -26.15 4.39 23.47
CA ILE A 225 -24.73 4.20 23.76
C ILE A 225 -24.19 3.14 22.81
N PHE A 226 -23.14 3.48 22.08
CA PHE A 226 -22.41 2.58 21.20
C PHE A 226 -21.35 1.79 21.97
N ASP A 227 -20.38 2.50 22.56
CA ASP A 227 -19.23 1.95 23.27
C ASP A 227 -18.51 3.07 24.04
N ILE A 228 -17.48 2.73 24.80
CA ILE A 228 -16.57 3.67 25.46
C ILE A 228 -15.40 3.99 24.52
N ALA A 229 -15.10 5.28 24.38
CA ALA A 229 -13.97 5.78 23.61
C ALA A 229 -12.64 5.20 24.12
N TYR A 230 -11.76 4.85 23.20
CA TYR A 230 -10.41 4.42 23.54
C TYR A 230 -9.46 5.63 23.54
N ILE A 231 -8.78 5.85 24.65
CA ILE A 231 -7.78 6.90 24.84
C ILE A 231 -6.39 6.23 24.80
N PRO A 232 -5.68 6.24 23.67
CA PRO A 232 -4.44 5.47 23.50
C PRO A 232 -3.21 6.15 24.10
N ASP A 233 -3.23 7.47 24.24
CA ASP A 233 -2.07 8.28 24.58
C ASP A 233 -2.44 9.51 25.41
N PHE A 234 -1.42 10.07 26.07
CA PHE A 234 -1.53 11.27 26.88
C PHE A 234 -2.09 12.46 26.08
N LYS A 235 -1.70 12.61 24.82
CA LYS A 235 -2.17 13.71 23.95
C LYS A 235 -3.69 13.68 23.79
N THR A 236 -4.26 12.49 23.57
CA THR A 236 -5.71 12.29 23.45
C THR A 236 -6.40 12.52 24.79
N SER A 237 -5.80 12.08 25.90
CA SER A 237 -6.29 12.38 27.25
C SER A 237 -6.34 13.89 27.51
N THR A 238 -5.27 14.63 27.24
CA THR A 238 -5.22 16.10 27.39
C THR A 238 -6.27 16.79 26.53
N LEU A 239 -6.45 16.36 25.27
CA LEU A 239 -7.49 16.89 24.39
C LEU A 239 -8.87 16.72 25.01
N MET A 240 -9.21 15.50 25.45
CA MET A 240 -10.53 15.19 26.00
C MET A 240 -10.77 15.90 27.34
N ASN A 241 -9.75 15.97 28.19
CA ASN A 241 -9.80 16.70 29.44
C ASN A 241 -10.05 18.19 29.17
N ASN A 242 -9.33 18.83 28.24
CA ASN A 242 -9.60 20.24 27.89
C ASN A 242 -11.03 20.48 27.36
N ILE A 243 -11.68 19.46 26.81
CA ILE A 243 -13.06 19.56 26.33
C ILE A 243 -14.06 19.39 27.48
N PHE A 244 -13.87 18.41 28.36
CA PHE A 244 -14.90 17.94 29.29
C PHE A 244 -14.59 18.15 30.78
N ARG A 245 -13.33 18.44 31.12
CA ARG A 245 -12.81 18.51 32.48
C ARG A 245 -11.95 19.75 32.71
N THR A 246 -11.73 20.08 33.97
CA THR A 246 -10.71 21.06 34.38
C THR A 246 -9.71 20.32 35.25
N ILE A 247 -8.55 19.97 34.68
CA ILE A 247 -7.46 19.26 35.35
C ILE A 247 -6.24 20.17 35.32
N LYS A 248 -5.80 20.68 36.47
CA LYS A 248 -4.72 21.69 36.58
C LYS A 248 -3.37 21.10 36.15
N GLU A 249 -3.17 19.82 36.40
CA GLU A 249 -1.98 19.02 36.10
C GLU A 249 -1.71 18.89 34.59
N ASN A 250 -2.76 19.01 33.78
CA ASN A 250 -2.62 19.04 32.32
C ASN A 250 -1.99 20.35 31.81
N ILE A 251 -2.03 21.42 32.61
CA ILE A 251 -1.48 22.74 32.29
C ILE A 251 -0.09 22.88 32.89
N ASN A 252 0.10 22.47 34.15
CA ASN A 252 1.38 22.45 34.83
C ASN A 252 1.45 21.27 35.81
N LEU A 253 2.47 20.42 35.67
CA LEU A 253 2.67 19.25 36.54
C LEU A 253 2.91 19.66 38.00
N ASP A 254 3.54 20.83 38.20
CA ASP A 254 3.90 21.36 39.53
C ASP A 254 2.69 21.98 40.26
N ALA A 255 1.54 22.14 39.58
CA ALA A 255 0.31 22.68 40.19
C ALA A 255 -0.28 21.76 41.29
N LEU A 256 0.21 20.53 41.41
CA LEU A 256 -0.12 19.59 42.48
C LEU A 256 0.42 20.02 43.86
N GLU A 257 1.44 20.90 43.90
CA GLU A 257 2.06 21.39 45.14
C GLU A 257 1.53 22.77 45.57
N GLU A 258 0.68 23.39 44.76
CA GLU A 258 0.04 24.67 45.08
C GLU A 258 -1.16 24.42 46.02
N SER A 259 -1.34 25.27 47.02
CA SER A 259 -2.48 25.16 47.95
C SER A 259 -3.79 25.40 47.21
N ASP A 260 -4.75 24.50 47.36
CA ASP A 260 -6.10 24.66 46.80
C ASP A 260 -6.79 25.94 47.35
N ASP A 261 -7.57 26.61 46.49
CA ASP A 261 -8.38 27.75 46.89
C ASP A 261 -9.55 27.30 47.79
N GLU A 262 -10.01 28.15 48.72
CA GLU A 262 -11.04 27.79 49.72
C GLU A 262 -12.31 27.18 49.10
N GLU A 263 -12.78 27.68 47.94
CA GLU A 263 -13.96 27.15 47.23
C GLU A 263 -13.78 25.71 46.72
N GLU A 264 -12.56 25.33 46.34
CA GLU A 264 -12.24 23.98 45.83
C GLU A 264 -12.15 22.96 46.97
N PHE A 265 -11.73 23.42 48.14
CA PHE A 265 -11.69 22.64 49.37
C PHE A 265 -13.10 22.38 49.93
N GLU A 266 -14.00 23.36 49.84
CA GLU A 266 -15.39 23.21 50.32
C GLU A 266 -16.26 22.33 49.40
N ASN A 267 -15.93 22.25 48.11
CA ASN A 267 -16.70 21.45 47.17
C ASN A 267 -16.34 19.94 47.27
N ILE A 268 -17.25 19.17 47.88
CA ILE A 268 -17.13 17.72 48.08
C ILE A 268 -17.74 16.88 46.95
N ASN A 269 -18.30 17.51 45.90
CA ASN A 269 -18.96 16.77 44.83
C ASN A 269 -17.94 15.99 43.98
N GLU A 270 -18.26 14.74 43.67
CA GLU A 270 -17.39 13.86 42.87
C GLU A 270 -17.20 14.32 41.41
N ASP A 271 -18.11 15.16 40.90
CA ASP A 271 -18.11 15.71 39.55
C ASP A 271 -17.55 17.14 39.47
N LYS A 272 -16.96 17.68 40.55
CA LYS A 272 -16.49 19.08 40.60
C LYS A 272 -15.53 19.49 39.48
N PHE A 273 -14.79 18.54 38.90
CA PHE A 273 -13.84 18.76 37.81
C PHE A 273 -14.33 18.28 36.44
N VAL A 274 -15.61 17.90 36.31
CA VAL A 274 -16.16 17.27 35.11
C VAL A 274 -17.51 17.86 34.75
N ASN A 275 -17.66 18.29 33.51
CA ASN A 275 -18.97 18.75 33.02
C ASN A 275 -19.77 17.58 32.42
N LEU A 276 -20.50 16.85 33.28
CA LEU A 276 -21.34 15.70 32.89
C LEU A 276 -22.49 16.06 31.93
N ASN A 277 -22.92 17.33 31.92
CA ASN A 277 -23.98 17.81 31.03
C ASN A 277 -23.47 18.14 29.62
N LYS A 278 -22.15 18.27 29.44
CA LYS A 278 -21.54 18.64 28.17
C LYS A 278 -21.55 17.46 27.20
N CYS A 279 -22.08 17.71 26.00
CA CYS A 279 -22.16 16.72 24.93
C CYS A 279 -21.59 17.34 23.66
N VAL A 280 -20.58 16.72 23.06
CA VAL A 280 -19.86 17.28 21.90
C VAL A 280 -19.82 16.27 20.78
N LYS A 281 -19.99 16.74 19.53
CA LYS A 281 -19.78 15.91 18.35
C LYS A 281 -18.29 15.77 18.10
N MET A 282 -17.80 14.54 18.01
CA MET A 282 -16.38 14.28 17.77
C MET A 282 -16.19 13.35 16.59
N GLU A 283 -15.20 13.68 15.77
CA GLU A 283 -14.68 12.78 14.76
C GLU A 283 -13.79 11.75 15.43
N CYS A 284 -14.16 10.48 15.26
CA CYS A 284 -13.46 9.34 15.82
C CYS A 284 -12.97 8.42 14.70
N ILE A 285 -11.79 7.84 14.90
CA ILE A 285 -11.20 6.84 14.00
C ILE A 285 -11.18 5.48 14.67
N PHE A 286 -11.46 4.45 13.88
CA PHE A 286 -11.46 3.07 14.36
C PHE A 286 -10.04 2.51 14.50
N ASN A 287 -9.66 2.13 15.71
CA ASN A 287 -8.41 1.44 15.99
C ASN A 287 -8.59 -0.08 15.87
N LYS A 288 -8.17 -0.65 14.74
CA LYS A 288 -8.28 -2.10 14.44
C LYS A 288 -7.56 -2.99 15.46
N LYS A 289 -6.50 -2.49 16.12
CA LYS A 289 -5.72 -3.30 17.09
C LYS A 289 -6.50 -3.57 18.37
N PHE A 290 -7.27 -2.58 18.82
CA PHE A 290 -8.03 -2.64 20.07
C PHE A 290 -9.54 -2.77 19.83
N ASN A 291 -9.98 -2.78 18.57
CA ASN A 291 -11.37 -2.89 18.15
C ASN A 291 -12.27 -1.79 18.77
N LYS A 292 -11.73 -0.56 18.89
CA LYS A 292 -12.38 0.58 19.53
C LYS A 292 -12.16 1.88 18.77
N TYR A 293 -13.03 2.87 18.99
CA TYR A 293 -12.92 4.20 18.39
C TYR A 293 -12.11 5.16 19.25
N VAL A 294 -11.23 5.93 18.61
CA VAL A 294 -10.38 6.95 19.24
C VAL A 294 -10.87 8.34 18.81
N PRO A 295 -11.23 9.24 19.75
CA PRO A 295 -11.58 10.62 19.44
C PRO A 295 -10.37 11.41 18.94
N ILE A 296 -10.56 12.27 17.94
CA ILE A 296 -9.46 13.03 17.32
C ILE A 296 -9.67 14.54 17.42
N LYS A 297 -10.86 15.02 17.06
CA LYS A 297 -11.19 16.44 17.10
C LYS A 297 -12.69 16.66 17.19
N ILE A 298 -13.06 17.89 17.54
CA ILE A 298 -14.44 18.34 17.56
C ILE A 298 -14.93 18.49 16.12
N ALA A 299 -16.12 17.97 15.83
CA ALA A 299 -16.78 18.08 14.54
C ALA A 299 -17.67 19.33 14.53
N GLU A 300 -17.29 20.35 13.77
CA GLU A 300 -18.12 21.56 13.58
C GLU A 300 -19.37 21.27 12.73
N ASN A 301 -19.21 20.39 11.73
CA ASN A 301 -20.25 20.02 10.77
C ASN A 301 -20.26 18.51 10.55
N GLY A 302 -21.45 17.95 10.27
CA GLY A 302 -21.61 16.53 9.93
C GLY A 302 -22.69 15.83 10.74
N LYS A 303 -23.18 14.71 10.18
CA LYS A 303 -24.22 13.88 10.79
C LYS A 303 -23.55 12.86 11.71
N VAL A 304 -24.10 12.73 12.91
CA VAL A 304 -23.74 11.67 13.85
C VAL A 304 -24.05 10.32 13.19
N CYS A 305 -23.17 9.35 13.39
CA CYS A 305 -23.27 8.03 12.77
C CYS A 305 -24.59 7.34 13.13
N ASN A 306 -25.09 6.55 12.19
CA ASN A 306 -26.27 5.70 12.37
C ASN A 306 -25.89 4.21 12.30
N ASN A 307 -26.83 3.33 12.67
CA ASN A 307 -26.63 1.88 12.65
C ASN A 307 -26.25 1.31 11.26
N ARG A 308 -26.65 1.95 10.15
CA ARG A 308 -26.25 1.52 8.80
C ARG A 308 -24.82 1.88 8.49
N ASP A 309 -24.33 2.98 9.05
CA ASP A 309 -22.95 3.39 8.84
C ASP A 309 -22.02 2.39 9.54
N LEU A 310 -22.38 1.86 10.71
CA LEU A 310 -21.53 1.04 11.59
C LEU A 310 -21.41 -0.44 11.21
N LYS A 311 -22.10 -0.89 10.15
CA LYS A 311 -22.00 -2.24 9.57
C LYS A 311 -20.97 -2.31 8.44
#